data_AF-A0A8T7JQI6-F1
#
_entry.id   AF-A0A8T7JQI6-F1
#
_cell.length_a   1.000
_cell.length_b   1.000
_cell.length_c   1.000
_cell.angle_alpha   90.00
_cell.angle_beta   90.00
_cell.angle_gamma   90.00
#
_symmetry.space_group_name_H-M   'P 1'
#
loop_
_entity.id
_entity.type
_entity.pdbx_description
1 polymer ?
#
loop_
_entity_poly.entity_id
_entity_poly.type
_entity_poly.pdbx_seq_one_letter_code
_entity_poly.pdbx_strand_id
1 'polypeptide(L)'
;VALAVSAGSLGFLFHNWSPAKIFMGDAGSTFLGYTFAILPLLSADEGGDALMLGTLLMWTFIMDAGVTFIRRALKRENVFAAHRTHLYQRLVIAGYKHAQVSALYILLTLLAAALAYAWSWGQPYAPPLIIIGLPLIWLILSRYVRKLNITDTKDAK
;
A
#
# COMPACT_ATOMS: atom_id res chain seq x y z
N VAL A 1 -15.81 -14.63 -7.12
CA VAL A 1 -15.50 -13.86 -5.89
C VAL A 1 -14.82 -12.53 -6.19
N ALA A 2 -13.67 -12.51 -6.88
CA ALA A 2 -12.93 -11.28 -7.18
C ALA A 2 -13.79 -10.17 -7.82
N LEU A 3 -14.59 -10.49 -8.85
CA LEU A 3 -15.48 -9.51 -9.49
C LEU A 3 -16.52 -8.91 -8.53
N ALA A 4 -17.09 -9.71 -7.63
CA ALA A 4 -18.05 -9.25 -6.65
C ALA A 4 -17.39 -8.31 -5.62
N VAL A 5 -16.19 -8.67 -5.16
CA VAL A 5 -15.38 -7.84 -4.25
C VAL A 5 -15.01 -6.51 -4.92
N SER A 6 -14.60 -6.54 -6.18
CA SER A 6 -14.28 -5.34 -6.95
C SER A 6 -15.51 -4.44 -7.14
N ALA A 7 -16.65 -5.00 -7.55
CA ALA A 7 -17.89 -4.24 -7.74
C ALA A 7 -18.38 -3.60 -6.41
N GLY A 8 -18.37 -4.37 -5.32
CA GLY A 8 -18.72 -3.85 -3.99
C GLY A 8 -17.76 -2.76 -3.51
N SER A 9 -16.45 -2.95 -3.73
CA SER A 9 -15.43 -1.96 -3.37
C SER A 9 -15.52 -0.69 -4.21
N LEU A 10 -15.88 -0.79 -5.49
CA LEU A 10 -16.12 0.38 -6.35
C LEU A 10 -17.34 1.18 -5.90
N GLY A 11 -18.44 0.50 -5.55
CA GLY A 11 -19.61 1.14 -4.95
C GLY A 11 -19.27 1.83 -3.63
N PHE A 12 -18.55 1.15 -2.74
CA PHE A 12 -18.06 1.73 -1.49
C PHE A 12 -17.15 2.95 -1.73
N LEU A 13 -16.22 2.86 -2.68
CA LEU A 13 -15.26 3.91 -2.99
C LEU A 13 -15.96 5.22 -3.39
N PHE A 14 -17.07 5.16 -4.14
CA PHE A 14 -17.84 6.35 -4.49
C PHE A 14 -18.35 7.11 -3.24
N HIS A 15 -18.77 6.39 -2.21
CA HIS A 15 -19.25 6.98 -0.96
C HIS A 15 -18.13 7.28 0.05
N ASN A 16 -16.98 6.61 -0.07
CA ASN A 16 -15.82 6.78 0.79
C ASN A 16 -14.79 7.79 0.25
N TRP A 17 -14.87 8.18 -1.02
CA TRP A 17 -13.98 9.18 -1.61
C TRP A 17 -14.06 10.50 -0.85
N SER A 18 -12.92 11.18 -0.71
CA SER A 18 -12.81 12.39 0.09
C SER A 18 -13.71 13.52 -0.45
N PRO A 19 -14.60 14.13 0.38
CA PRO A 19 -14.84 13.85 1.80
C PRO A 19 -15.72 12.62 2.04
N ALA A 20 -15.25 11.69 2.88
CA ALA A 20 -15.89 10.40 3.10
C ALA A 20 -17.25 10.53 3.80
N LYS A 21 -18.26 9.83 3.29
CA LYS A 21 -19.62 9.76 3.88
C LYS A 21 -19.81 8.50 4.74
N ILE A 22 -19.13 7.42 4.37
CA ILE A 22 -19.13 6.15 5.08
C ILE A 22 -17.69 5.69 5.29
N PHE A 23 -17.42 5.02 6.41
CA PHE A 23 -16.12 4.43 6.71
C PHE A 23 -16.20 2.90 6.63
N MET A 24 -15.11 2.27 6.20
CA MET A 24 -15.04 0.82 6.02
C MET A 24 -15.19 0.05 7.34
N GLY A 25 -14.66 0.63 8.43
CA GLY A 25 -14.58 -0.02 9.74
C GLY A 25 -13.70 -1.28 9.73
N ASP A 26 -13.66 -1.96 10.88
CA ASP A 26 -12.86 -3.18 11.04
C ASP A 26 -13.46 -4.36 10.29
N ALA A 27 -14.80 -4.44 10.22
CA ALA A 27 -15.49 -5.52 9.51
C ALA A 27 -15.12 -5.56 8.01
N GLY A 28 -15.15 -4.41 7.32
CA GLY A 28 -14.83 -4.36 5.89
C GLY A 28 -13.33 -4.55 5.62
N SER A 29 -12.46 -3.92 6.42
CA SER A 29 -11.02 -3.95 6.20
C SER A 29 -10.40 -5.33 6.48
N THR A 30 -10.82 -6.00 7.56
CA THR A 30 -10.36 -7.36 7.87
C THR A 30 -10.88 -8.38 6.86
N PHE A 31 -12.13 -8.26 6.41
CA PHE A 31 -12.69 -9.09 5.34
C PHE A 31 -11.90 -8.95 4.02
N LEU A 32 -11.59 -7.73 3.59
CA LEU A 32 -10.80 -7.50 2.39
C LEU A 32 -9.37 -8.03 2.54
N GLY A 33 -8.73 -7.80 3.69
CA GLY A 33 -7.39 -8.32 3.97
C GLY A 33 -7.34 -9.85 3.89
N TYR A 34 -8.29 -10.53 4.53
CA TYR A 34 -8.43 -11.99 4.45
C TYR A 34 -8.66 -12.46 3.00
N THR A 35 -9.54 -11.78 2.27
CA THR A 35 -9.86 -12.13 0.88
C THR A 35 -8.64 -11.97 -0.03
N PHE A 36 -7.87 -10.89 0.10
CA PHE A 36 -6.64 -10.70 -0.68
C PHE A 36 -5.53 -11.68 -0.32
N ALA A 37 -5.49 -12.21 0.90
CA ALA A 37 -4.55 -13.24 1.29
C ALA A 37 -4.91 -14.62 0.70
N ILE A 38 -6.20 -14.95 0.57
CA ILE A 38 -6.65 -16.28 0.15
C ILE A 38 -6.88 -16.41 -1.35
N LEU A 39 -7.34 -15.37 -2.03
CA LEU A 39 -7.55 -15.45 -3.49
C LEU A 39 -6.31 -15.96 -4.25
N PRO A 40 -5.08 -15.50 -3.97
CA PRO A 40 -3.87 -16.02 -4.60
C PRO A 40 -3.58 -17.49 -4.28
N LEU A 41 -3.92 -17.94 -3.07
CA LEU A 41 -3.73 -19.33 -2.63
C LEU A 41 -4.71 -20.27 -3.36
N LEU A 42 -5.96 -19.84 -3.56
CA LEU A 42 -6.95 -20.65 -4.28
C LEU A 42 -6.61 -20.81 -5.76
N SER A 43 -5.90 -19.85 -6.34
CA SER A 43 -5.45 -19.91 -7.73
C SER A 43 -4.05 -20.51 -7.90
N ALA A 44 -3.41 -20.96 -6.81
CA ALA A 44 -2.04 -21.49 -6.86
C ALA A 44 -1.94 -22.80 -7.67
N ASP A 45 -3.00 -23.61 -7.64
CA ASP A 45 -3.03 -24.92 -8.30
C ASP A 45 -3.29 -24.82 -9.82
N GLU A 46 -3.71 -23.65 -10.32
CA GLU A 46 -3.97 -23.42 -11.76
C GLU A 46 -2.68 -23.14 -12.58
N GLY A 47 -1.52 -23.15 -11.92
CA GLY A 47 -0.23 -22.86 -12.53
C GLY A 47 0.12 -21.37 -12.57
N GLY A 48 1.41 -21.06 -12.51
CA GLY A 48 1.93 -19.68 -12.51
C GLY A 48 2.18 -19.10 -11.11
N ASP A 49 2.68 -17.88 -11.06
CA ASP A 49 3.14 -17.22 -9.82
C ASP A 49 2.01 -16.51 -9.07
N ALA A 50 0.84 -17.15 -8.90
CA ALA A 50 -0.36 -16.54 -8.33
C ALA A 50 -0.09 -15.87 -6.97
N LEU A 51 0.67 -16.55 -6.09
CA LEU A 51 1.10 -16.00 -4.80
C LEU A 51 1.93 -14.73 -4.93
N MET A 52 2.87 -14.69 -5.87
CA MET A 52 3.69 -13.52 -6.13
C MET A 52 2.83 -12.36 -6.63
N LEU A 53 1.95 -12.63 -7.60
CA LEU A 53 1.05 -11.61 -8.17
C LEU A 53 0.09 -11.06 -7.11
N GLY A 54 -0.45 -11.91 -6.24
CA GLY A 54 -1.27 -11.51 -5.09
C GLY A 54 -0.52 -10.64 -4.09
N THR A 55 0.71 -11.04 -3.75
CA THR A 55 1.59 -10.27 -2.86
C THR A 55 1.91 -8.89 -3.47
N LEU A 56 2.11 -8.84 -4.79
CA LEU A 56 2.38 -7.59 -5.50
C LEU A 56 1.22 -6.60 -5.43
N LEU A 57 -0.03 -7.06 -5.42
CA LEU A 57 -1.17 -6.15 -5.27
C LEU A 57 -1.23 -5.51 -3.87
N MET A 58 -0.71 -6.20 -2.85
CA MET A 58 -0.64 -5.72 -1.46
C MET A 58 0.70 -5.06 -1.10
N TRP A 59 1.56 -4.81 -2.09
CA TRP A 59 2.94 -4.38 -1.85
C TRP A 59 3.06 -3.10 -1.01
N THR A 60 2.17 -2.11 -1.22
CA THR A 60 2.20 -0.85 -0.47
C THR A 60 1.90 -1.05 1.01
N PHE A 61 0.93 -1.91 1.34
CA PHE A 61 0.61 -2.28 2.72
C PHE A 61 1.75 -3.05 3.37
N ILE A 62 2.32 -4.03 2.65
CA ILE A 62 3.45 -4.84 3.12
C ILE A 62 4.68 -3.94 3.37
N MET A 63 4.98 -3.03 2.44
CA MET A 63 6.10 -2.10 2.59
C MET A 63 5.89 -1.13 3.74
N ASP A 64 4.69 -0.57 3.91
CA ASP A 64 4.42 0.39 4.99
C ASP A 64 4.49 -0.26 6.37
N ALA A 65 3.84 -1.42 6.52
CA ALA A 65 3.88 -2.20 7.76
C ALA A 65 5.31 -2.70 8.05
N GLY A 66 5.97 -3.32 7.07
CA GLY A 66 7.31 -3.88 7.21
C GLY A 66 8.37 -2.83 7.50
N VAL A 67 8.43 -1.73 6.74
CA VAL A 67 9.39 -0.65 6.98
C VAL A 67 9.15 0.03 8.32
N THR A 68 7.89 0.17 8.73
CA THR A 68 7.57 0.77 10.03
C THR A 68 7.96 -0.16 11.17
N PHE A 69 7.62 -1.44 11.07
CA PHE A 69 8.01 -2.48 12.03
C PHE A 69 9.53 -2.53 12.21
N ILE A 70 10.29 -2.68 11.12
CA ILE A 70 11.76 -2.74 11.14
C ILE A 70 12.35 -1.47 11.77
N ARG A 71 11.88 -0.29 11.36
CA ARG A 71 12.38 0.98 11.89
C ARG A 71 12.17 1.11 13.40
N ARG A 72 11.00 0.71 13.91
CA ARG A 72 10.67 0.79 15.34
C ARG A 72 11.45 -0.23 16.14
N ALA A 73 11.56 -1.46 15.63
CA ALA A 73 12.38 -2.52 16.23
C ALA A 73 13.85 -2.09 16.35
N LEU A 74 14.44 -1.51 15.31
CA LEU A 74 15.83 -1.00 15.34
C LEU A 74 16.02 0.14 16.34
N LYS A 75 14.99 0.96 16.57
CA LYS A 75 14.99 2.02 17.58
C LYS A 75 14.64 1.55 18.99
N ARG A 76 14.37 0.25 19.19
CA ARG A 76 13.89 -0.32 20.45
C ARG A 76 12.62 0.35 20.97
N GLU A 77 11.79 0.86 20.06
CA GLU A 77 10.46 1.39 20.41
C GLU A 77 9.48 0.22 20.60
N ASN A 78 8.44 0.42 21.41
CA ASN A 78 7.36 -0.58 21.53
C ASN A 78 6.56 -0.64 20.21
N VAL A 79 6.77 -1.71 19.44
CA VAL A 79 6.17 -1.87 18.10
C VAL A 79 4.65 -2.01 18.14
N PHE A 80 4.07 -2.47 19.26
CA PHE A 80 2.63 -2.64 19.44
C PHE A 80 1.93 -1.37 19.94
N ALA A 81 2.67 -0.37 20.43
CA ALA A 81 2.08 0.90 20.82
C ALA A 81 1.59 1.67 19.59
N ALA A 82 0.42 2.32 19.70
CA ALA A 82 -0.17 3.13 18.65
C ALA A 82 0.81 4.22 18.14
N HIS A 83 0.87 4.42 16.84
CA HIS A 83 1.82 5.34 16.21
C HIS A 83 1.23 5.98 14.94
N ARG A 84 1.81 7.11 14.53
CA ARG A 84 1.43 7.85 13.31
C ARG A 84 2.56 7.92 12.29
N THR A 85 3.25 6.81 12.08
CA THR A 85 4.50 6.79 11.29
C THR A 85 4.36 6.15 9.92
N HIS A 86 3.15 5.72 9.57
CA HIS A 86 2.82 5.21 8.25
C HIS A 86 2.99 6.30 7.19
N LEU A 87 3.38 5.92 5.98
CA LEU A 87 3.68 6.88 4.92
C LEU A 87 2.46 7.75 4.59
N TYR A 88 1.26 7.15 4.47
CA TYR A 88 0.04 7.90 4.17
C TYR A 88 -0.30 8.93 5.26
N GLN A 89 -0.15 8.56 6.54
CA GLN A 89 -0.40 9.48 7.66
C GLN A 89 0.58 10.64 7.64
N ARG A 90 1.86 10.36 7.38
CA ARG A 90 2.89 11.39 7.32
C ARG A 90 2.68 12.35 6.15
N LEU A 91 2.21 11.86 5.00
CA LEU A 91 1.84 12.72 3.87
C LEU A 91 0.71 13.68 4.25
N VAL A 92 -0.34 13.17 4.90
CA VAL A 92 -1.45 14.03 5.35
C VAL A 92 -0.96 15.05 6.38
N ILE A 93 -0.13 14.64 7.34
CA ILE A 93 0.46 15.55 8.35
C ILE A 93 1.32 16.63 7.68
N ALA A 94 2.04 16.29 6.60
CA ALA A 94 2.83 17.24 5.81
C ALA A 94 1.99 18.18 4.91
N GLY A 95 0.66 18.19 5.05
CA GLY A 95 -0.23 19.12 4.35
C GLY A 95 -0.85 18.58 3.05
N TYR A 96 -0.60 17.33 2.66
CA TYR A 96 -1.27 16.75 1.48
C TYR A 96 -2.74 16.43 1.78
N LYS A 97 -3.62 16.69 0.80
CA LYS A 97 -5.05 16.33 0.91
C LYS A 97 -5.21 14.82 0.88
N HIS A 98 -6.17 14.29 1.66
CA HIS A 98 -6.50 12.86 1.65
C HIS A 98 -6.73 12.30 0.24
N ALA A 99 -7.45 13.03 -0.62
CA ALA A 99 -7.67 12.63 -2.01
C ALA A 99 -6.37 12.45 -2.82
N GLN A 100 -5.36 13.31 -2.60
CA GLN A 100 -4.07 13.22 -3.30
C GLN A 100 -3.30 11.98 -2.83
N VAL A 101 -3.33 11.70 -1.52
CA VAL A 101 -2.70 10.51 -0.96
C VAL A 101 -3.39 9.25 -1.47
N SER A 102 -4.73 9.20 -1.49
CA SER A 102 -5.47 8.06 -2.05
C SER A 102 -5.15 7.84 -3.53
N ALA A 103 -5.10 8.91 -4.34
CA ALA A 103 -4.73 8.82 -5.75
C ALA A 103 -3.30 8.28 -5.95
N LEU A 104 -2.35 8.70 -5.11
CA LEU A 104 -0.99 8.15 -5.13
C LEU A 104 -0.99 6.64 -4.86
N TYR A 105 -1.72 6.16 -3.85
CA TYR A 105 -1.79 4.74 -3.54
C TYR A 105 -2.47 3.95 -4.67
N ILE A 106 -3.51 4.49 -5.30
CA ILE A 106 -4.11 3.89 -6.51
C ILE A 106 -3.07 3.75 -7.62
N LEU A 107 -2.30 4.81 -7.91
CA LEU A 107 -1.26 4.79 -8.94
C LEU A 107 -0.17 3.76 -8.63
N LEU A 108 0.28 3.68 -7.37
CA LEU A 108 1.26 2.71 -6.91
C LEU A 108 0.76 1.26 -7.05
N THR A 109 -0.52 1.03 -6.75
CA THR A 109 -1.14 -0.30 -6.93
C THR A 109 -1.31 -0.63 -8.42
N LEU A 110 -1.71 0.32 -9.26
CA LEU A 110 -1.81 0.13 -10.72
C LEU A 110 -0.44 -0.15 -11.35
N LEU A 111 0.61 0.52 -10.88
CA LEU A 111 1.98 0.25 -11.30
C LEU A 111 2.38 -1.20 -10.97
N ALA A 112 2.11 -1.68 -9.76
CA ALA A 112 2.39 -3.06 -9.39
C ALA A 112 1.55 -4.06 -10.21
N ALA A 113 0.29 -3.76 -10.49
CA ALA A 113 -0.56 -4.58 -11.37
C ALA A 113 0.00 -4.64 -12.80
N ALA A 114 0.49 -3.52 -13.34
CA ALA A 114 1.11 -3.49 -14.66
C ALA A 114 2.43 -4.29 -14.71
N LEU A 115 3.25 -4.22 -13.67
CA LEU A 115 4.48 -5.02 -13.55
C LEU A 115 4.17 -6.51 -13.37
N ALA A 116 3.14 -6.84 -12.59
CA ALA A 116 2.65 -8.20 -12.41
C ALA A 116 2.18 -8.80 -13.74
N TYR A 117 1.45 -8.02 -14.55
CA TYR A 117 1.07 -8.40 -15.90
C TYR A 117 2.30 -8.56 -16.82
N ALA A 118 3.25 -7.62 -16.80
CA ALA A 118 4.48 -7.74 -17.59
C ALA A 118 5.27 -9.01 -17.24
N TRP A 119 5.34 -9.37 -15.95
CA TRP A 119 5.96 -10.61 -15.48
C TRP A 119 5.25 -11.84 -16.05
N SER A 120 3.92 -11.90 -16.01
CA SER A 120 3.16 -13.05 -16.52
C SER A 120 3.35 -13.26 -18.03
N TRP A 121 3.74 -12.20 -18.75
CA TRP A 121 4.11 -12.24 -20.17
C TRP A 121 5.61 -12.47 -20.43
N GLY A 122 6.39 -12.82 -19.40
CA GLY A 122 7.81 -13.14 -19.53
C GLY A 122 8.70 -11.94 -19.84
N GLN A 123 8.26 -10.72 -19.54
CA GLN A 123 9.03 -9.52 -19.86
C GLN A 123 10.27 -9.41 -18.97
N PRO A 124 11.50 -9.30 -19.54
CA PRO A 124 12.75 -9.37 -18.78
C PRO A 124 12.97 -8.16 -17.86
N TYR A 125 12.30 -7.04 -18.11
CA TYR A 125 12.39 -5.84 -17.27
C TYR A 125 11.50 -5.91 -16.00
N ALA A 126 10.50 -6.80 -15.96
CA ALA A 126 9.57 -6.86 -14.83
C ALA A 126 10.25 -7.30 -13.51
N PRO A 127 11.06 -8.39 -13.47
CA PRO A 127 11.75 -8.82 -12.25
C PRO A 127 12.56 -7.73 -11.55
N PRO A 128 13.51 -7.02 -12.20
CA PRO A 128 14.30 -6.01 -11.52
C PRO A 128 13.47 -4.80 -11.06
N LEU A 129 12.44 -4.41 -11.81
CA LEU A 129 11.55 -3.32 -11.39
C LEU A 129 10.68 -3.69 -10.19
N ILE A 130 10.26 -4.95 -10.08
CA ILE A 130 9.53 -5.45 -8.92
C ILE A 130 10.44 -5.53 -7.68
N ILE A 131 11.59 -6.19 -7.83
CA ILE A 131 12.48 -6.51 -6.69
C ILE A 131 13.24 -5.28 -6.19
N ILE A 132 13.62 -4.37 -7.09
CA ILE A 132 14.44 -3.20 -6.75
C ILE A 132 13.63 -1.91 -6.94
N GLY A 133 12.92 -1.78 -8.05
CA GLY A 133 12.19 -0.54 -8.39
C GLY A 133 11.12 -0.17 -7.37
N LEU A 134 10.19 -1.08 -7.05
CA LEU A 134 9.10 -0.80 -6.10
C LEU A 134 9.62 -0.46 -4.68
N PRO A 135 10.55 -1.23 -4.08
CA PRO A 135 11.16 -0.83 -2.81
C PRO A 135 11.89 0.50 -2.88
N LEU A 136 12.59 0.79 -3.98
CA LEU A 136 13.31 2.05 -4.15
C LEU A 136 12.34 3.24 -4.21
N ILE A 137 11.23 3.12 -4.95
CA ILE A 137 10.15 4.12 -4.96
C ILE A 137 9.64 4.35 -3.54
N TRP A 138 9.37 3.27 -2.79
CA TRP A 138 8.89 3.38 -1.41
C TRP A 138 9.89 4.10 -0.50
N LEU A 139 11.17 3.78 -0.62
CA LEU A 139 12.25 4.43 0.14
C LEU A 139 12.41 5.91 -0.22
N ILE A 140 12.31 6.26 -1.50
CA ILE A 140 12.36 7.64 -1.99
C ILE A 140 11.19 8.43 -1.39
N LEU A 141 9.96 7.93 -1.49
CA LEU A 141 8.78 8.57 -0.90
C LEU A 141 8.93 8.72 0.62
N SER A 142 9.37 7.65 1.30
CA SER A 142 9.62 7.67 2.75
C SER A 142 10.67 8.69 3.18
N ARG A 143 11.72 8.91 2.37
CA ARG A 143 12.75 9.91 2.62
C ARG A 143 12.26 11.32 2.31
N TYR A 144 11.54 11.51 1.21
CA TYR A 144 10.94 12.78 0.82
C TYR A 144 10.02 13.31 1.92
N VAL A 145 9.07 12.49 2.37
CA VAL A 145 8.11 12.87 3.42
C VAL A 145 8.80 13.13 4.75
N ARG A 146 9.87 12.39 5.08
CA ARG A 146 10.67 12.65 6.28
C ARG A 146 11.33 14.03 6.23
N LYS A 147 11.80 14.48 5.05
CA LYS A 147 12.38 15.82 4.90
C LYS A 147 11.32 16.90 5.14
N LEU A 148 10.13 16.76 4.56
CA LEU A 148 9.03 17.72 4.76
C LEU A 148 8.69 17.94 6.24
N ASN A 149 8.59 16.86 7.01
CA ASN A 149 8.27 16.96 8.45
C ASN A 149 9.40 17.60 9.29
N ILE A 150 10.65 17.59 8.81
CA ILE A 150 11.77 18.26 9.49
C ILE A 150 11.73 19.77 9.25
N THR A 151 11.30 20.21 8.07
CA THR A 151 11.17 21.65 7.76
C THR A 151 10.04 22.27 8.58
N ASP A 152 8.88 21.62 8.62
CA ASP A 152 7.70 22.11 9.34
C ASP A 152 7.93 22.22 10.87
N THR A 153 8.81 21.37 11.43
CA THR A 153 9.18 21.45 12.86
C THR A 153 10.26 22.49 13.16
N LYS A 154 11.00 22.97 12.16
CA LYS A 154 11.98 24.05 12.32
C LYS A 154 11.36 25.43 12.16
N ASP A 155 10.35 25.55 11.29
CA ASP A 155 9.64 26.82 11.03
C ASP A 155 8.58 27.13 12.10
N ALA A 156 8.29 26.16 12.99
CA ALA A 156 7.38 26.30 14.13
C ALA A 156 8.09 26.67 15.46
N LYS A 157 9.34 27.11 15.41
CA LYS A 157 10.09 27.69 16.55
C LYS A 157 10.41 29.15 16.30
#